data_AF-A0A2H1UZU4-F1
#
_entry.id   AF-A0A2H1UZU4-F1
#
_cell.length_a   1.000
_cell.length_b   1.000
_cell.length_c   1.000
_cell.angle_alpha   90.00
_cell.angle_beta   90.00
_cell.angle_gamma   90.00
#
_symmetry.space_group_name_H-M   'P 1'
#
loop_
_entity.id
_entity.type
_entity.pdbx_description
1 polymer ?
#
loop_
_entity_poly.entity_id
_entity_poly.type
_entity_poly.pdbx_seq_one_letter_code
_entity_poly.pdbx_strand_id
1 'polypeptide(L)'
;MDSNDILDDKDSGPEVQINFPSSVMTRIEEMMGGTEQFDSAEFDAVAYINRVFPTEQSLSGVESAAARCEFHLAGVEHDIRRLVRAQAEQRDAGQQALLEAQRCIGELALQVADINKKAERSESMVREITSEIKQLDCAKSNLTAAITALNHLHMLVGGVHTLRAMTASRQYKEIVLPMQAIMEVLQHFECYREIRELSALRDQVTAIRAQLAAQILQDFKDAFTAGSKGGVSHRTLSEACGVVDILEPRVKADLLKWFINMQLQEYEHLFSGEQEYAWVSHVERRYAWLKRHLLAFEDSLAALFPHSWRLSERIAQQFCQMTCSALGALLAARRGELDVKLLLYAIQKTYNFELLLHKRFTGTDLGAEPLDVAENKPDTQTELGDGGQGGAGGGPGPAGSAWVGLIGACFEPYLSLYVSSLDANLSELMERFIQVLDM
;
A
#
# COMPACT_ATOMS: atom_id res chain seq x y z
N MET A 1 39.89 -37.75 -65.55
CA MET A 1 40.74 -38.08 -64.39
C MET A 1 39.97 -37.53 -63.21
N ASP A 2 39.17 -38.31 -62.46
CA ASP A 2 39.31 -39.70 -62.03
C ASP A 2 37.92 -40.38 -61.98
N SER A 3 37.73 -41.53 -62.63
CA SER A 3 37.78 -42.90 -62.06
C SER A 3 36.59 -43.19 -61.13
N ASN A 4 35.52 -43.79 -61.67
CA ASN A 4 35.07 -45.16 -61.42
C ASN A 4 34.72 -45.46 -59.95
N ASP A 5 33.42 -45.62 -59.65
CA ASP A 5 32.96 -46.88 -59.07
C ASP A 5 31.46 -47.12 -59.32
N ILE A 6 31.21 -48.29 -59.89
CA ILE A 6 29.93 -48.97 -60.10
C ILE A 6 29.69 -49.81 -58.85
N LEU A 7 28.56 -49.63 -58.17
CA LEU A 7 27.99 -50.63 -57.26
C LEU A 7 26.46 -50.57 -57.45
N ASP A 8 25.93 -51.34 -58.39
CA ASP A 8 25.39 -52.70 -58.21
C ASP A 8 24.15 -52.77 -57.33
N ASP A 9 23.09 -53.17 -58.02
CA ASP A 9 21.73 -53.44 -57.62
C ASP A 9 21.68 -54.50 -56.50
N LYS A 10 21.08 -54.15 -55.35
CA LYS A 10 20.48 -55.11 -54.43
C LYS A 10 19.21 -54.52 -53.86
N ASP A 11 18.15 -54.64 -54.66
CA ASP A 11 16.77 -54.79 -54.18
C ASP A 11 16.70 -55.96 -53.19
N SER A 12 17.00 -55.67 -51.92
CA SER A 12 16.69 -56.53 -50.79
C SER A 12 15.63 -55.80 -49.98
N GLY A 13 14.37 -56.00 -50.39
CA GLY A 13 13.23 -55.71 -49.53
C GLY A 13 13.44 -56.38 -48.16
N PRO A 14 12.94 -55.80 -47.07
CA PRO A 14 13.15 -56.37 -45.75
C PRO A 14 12.56 -57.79 -45.73
N GLU A 15 13.38 -58.79 -45.39
CA GLU A 15 12.88 -60.11 -45.01
C GLU A 15 11.97 -59.92 -43.79
N VAL A 16 10.67 -59.80 -44.04
CA VAL A 16 9.66 -59.83 -42.99
C VAL A 16 9.68 -61.25 -42.44
N GLN A 17 10.49 -61.50 -41.42
CA GLN A 17 10.34 -62.68 -40.55
C GLN A 17 8.96 -62.58 -39.90
N ILE A 18 7.97 -63.25 -40.49
CA ILE A 18 6.63 -63.39 -39.92
C ILE A 18 6.77 -64.31 -38.71
N ASN A 19 7.07 -63.74 -37.54
CA ASN A 19 7.16 -64.47 -36.29
C ASN A 19 5.73 -64.59 -35.72
N PHE A 20 5.07 -65.73 -35.96
CA PHE A 20 3.72 -65.93 -35.47
C PHE A 20 3.71 -65.98 -33.93
N PRO A 21 2.78 -65.29 -33.24
CA PRO A 21 2.62 -65.39 -31.80
C PRO A 21 2.39 -66.84 -31.37
N SER A 22 2.90 -67.24 -30.20
CA SER A 22 2.76 -68.62 -29.69
C SER A 22 1.30 -69.09 -29.68
N SER A 23 0.34 -68.21 -29.37
CA SER A 23 -1.10 -68.49 -29.47
C SER A 23 -1.58 -68.89 -30.87
N VAL A 24 -1.01 -68.30 -31.92
CA VAL A 24 -1.34 -68.62 -33.32
C VAL A 24 -0.69 -69.95 -33.70
N MET A 25 0.56 -70.18 -33.26
CA MET A 25 1.24 -71.46 -33.42
C MET A 25 0.46 -72.60 -32.76
N THR A 26 0.01 -72.42 -31.51
CA THR A 26 -0.79 -73.42 -30.78
C THR A 26 -2.15 -73.65 -31.43
N ARG A 27 -2.81 -72.61 -31.97
CA ARG A 27 -4.07 -72.80 -32.72
C ARG A 27 -3.87 -73.50 -34.05
N ILE A 28 -2.75 -73.27 -34.73
CA ILE A 28 -2.38 -73.99 -35.94
C ILE A 28 -2.11 -75.46 -35.60
N GLU A 29 -1.40 -75.75 -34.50
CA GLU A 29 -1.17 -77.10 -33.99
C GLU A 29 -2.48 -77.80 -33.59
N GLU A 30 -3.40 -77.12 -32.88
CA GLU A 30 -4.73 -77.65 -32.55
C GLU A 30 -5.60 -77.92 -33.78
N MET A 31 -5.51 -77.06 -34.81
CA MET A 31 -6.23 -77.25 -36.08
C MET A 31 -5.64 -78.40 -36.93
N MET A 32 -4.35 -78.68 -36.78
CA MET A 32 -3.66 -79.81 -37.43
C MET A 32 -3.74 -81.12 -36.62
N GLY A 33 -4.27 -81.09 -35.40
CA GLY A 33 -4.30 -82.18 -34.42
C GLY A 33 -5.15 -83.42 -34.76
N GLY A 34 -5.47 -83.66 -36.04
CA GLY A 34 -6.07 -84.89 -36.54
C GLY A 34 -5.19 -85.69 -37.50
N THR A 35 -4.06 -85.14 -37.95
CA THR A 35 -3.20 -85.71 -39.02
C THR A 35 -1.80 -86.09 -38.56
N GLU A 36 -1.55 -86.21 -37.26
CA GLU A 36 -0.23 -86.57 -36.69
C GLU A 36 0.28 -87.99 -37.04
N GLN A 37 -0.49 -88.84 -37.73
CA GLN A 37 0.00 -90.15 -38.13
C GLN A 37 0.94 -90.12 -39.35
N PHE A 38 0.92 -89.07 -40.18
CA PHE A 38 1.70 -89.03 -41.42
C PHE A 38 2.88 -88.06 -41.43
N ASP A 39 2.89 -87.06 -40.53
CA ASP A 39 3.89 -85.99 -40.52
C ASP A 39 5.00 -86.18 -39.45
N SER A 40 5.06 -87.34 -38.78
CA SER A 40 6.17 -87.64 -37.86
C SER A 40 7.41 -88.13 -38.62
N ALA A 41 8.59 -87.64 -38.24
CA ALA A 41 9.87 -88.05 -38.86
C ALA A 41 10.20 -89.55 -38.67
N GLU A 42 9.49 -90.23 -37.77
CA GLU A 42 9.59 -91.67 -37.49
C GLU A 42 8.42 -92.47 -38.10
N PHE A 43 7.67 -91.91 -39.07
CA PHE A 43 6.58 -92.64 -39.72
C PHE A 43 7.11 -93.86 -40.49
N ASP A 44 6.92 -95.04 -39.92
CA ASP A 44 7.19 -96.30 -40.60
C ASP A 44 5.98 -96.71 -41.45
N ALA A 45 6.08 -96.41 -42.74
CA ALA A 45 5.08 -96.77 -43.74
C ALA A 45 4.79 -98.28 -43.77
N VAL A 46 5.78 -99.13 -43.47
CA VAL A 46 5.64 -100.59 -43.49
C VAL A 46 4.84 -101.07 -42.27
N ALA A 47 5.15 -100.54 -41.08
CA ALA A 47 4.37 -100.82 -39.87
C ALA A 47 2.92 -100.33 -39.98
N TYR A 48 2.69 -99.15 -40.59
CA TYR A 48 1.36 -98.62 -40.83
C TYR A 48 0.55 -99.50 -41.79
N ILE A 49 1.13 -99.90 -42.93
CA ILE A 49 0.48 -100.79 -43.91
C ILE A 49 0.13 -102.14 -43.26
N ASN A 50 1.05 -102.72 -42.48
CA ASN A 50 0.81 -103.98 -41.76
C ASN A 50 -0.25 -103.85 -40.66
N ARG A 51 -0.44 -102.66 -40.06
CA ARG A 51 -1.53 -102.38 -39.11
C ARG A 51 -2.88 -102.22 -39.81
N VAL A 52 -2.91 -101.61 -40.99
CA VAL A 52 -4.13 -101.39 -41.78
C VAL A 52 -4.59 -102.68 -42.47
N PHE A 53 -3.65 -103.57 -42.84
CA PHE A 53 -3.94 -104.88 -43.44
C PHE A 53 -3.22 -106.03 -42.70
N PRO A 54 -3.72 -106.47 -41.52
CA PRO A 54 -3.02 -107.45 -40.69
C PRO A 54 -3.07 -108.91 -41.19
N THR A 55 -3.99 -109.24 -42.10
CA THR A 55 -4.22 -110.61 -42.58
C THR A 55 -4.47 -110.67 -44.08
N GLU A 56 -4.15 -111.80 -44.73
CA GLU A 56 -4.29 -111.95 -46.20
C GLU A 56 -5.72 -111.73 -46.71
N GLN A 57 -6.75 -111.95 -45.89
CA GLN A 57 -8.15 -111.66 -46.27
C GLN A 57 -8.46 -110.14 -46.30
N SER A 58 -7.73 -109.33 -45.53
CA SER A 58 -7.85 -107.86 -45.52
C SER A 58 -7.30 -107.22 -46.80
N LEU A 59 -6.43 -107.91 -47.54
CA LEU A 59 -5.88 -107.44 -48.82
C LEU A 59 -6.96 -107.27 -49.91
N SER A 60 -8.11 -107.93 -49.77
CA SER A 60 -9.26 -107.74 -50.66
C SER A 60 -9.84 -106.32 -50.64
N GLY A 61 -9.60 -105.55 -49.56
CA GLY A 61 -10.02 -104.15 -49.41
C GLY A 61 -8.97 -103.11 -49.79
N VAL A 62 -7.81 -103.52 -50.35
CA VAL A 62 -6.72 -102.61 -50.68
C VAL A 62 -7.12 -101.64 -51.80
N GLU A 63 -7.82 -102.12 -52.82
CA GLU A 63 -8.29 -101.24 -53.91
C GLU A 63 -9.29 -100.19 -53.42
N SER A 64 -10.15 -100.53 -52.46
CA SER A 64 -11.12 -99.57 -51.90
C SER A 64 -10.47 -98.58 -50.92
N ALA A 65 -9.47 -99.01 -50.16
CA ALA A 65 -8.66 -98.14 -49.32
C ALA A 65 -7.76 -97.20 -50.15
N ALA A 66 -7.15 -97.71 -51.23
CA ALA A 66 -6.40 -96.90 -52.19
C ALA A 66 -7.30 -95.87 -52.86
N ALA A 67 -8.48 -96.26 -53.33
CA ALA A 67 -9.47 -95.34 -53.90
C ALA A 67 -9.94 -94.28 -52.88
N ARG A 68 -10.06 -94.62 -51.59
CA ARG A 68 -10.38 -93.65 -50.53
C ARG A 68 -9.24 -92.68 -50.26
N CYS A 69 -8.00 -93.16 -50.25
CA CYS A 69 -6.81 -92.31 -50.14
C CYS A 69 -6.66 -91.39 -51.36
N GLU A 70 -6.89 -91.90 -52.58
CA GLU A 70 -6.89 -91.09 -53.81
C GLU A 70 -8.02 -90.04 -53.79
N PHE A 71 -9.21 -90.39 -53.31
CA PHE A 71 -10.31 -89.44 -53.15
C PHE A 71 -10.00 -88.35 -52.10
N HIS A 72 -9.41 -88.73 -50.97
CA HIS A 72 -8.96 -87.77 -49.95
C HIS A 72 -7.83 -86.88 -50.47
N LEU A 73 -6.86 -87.44 -51.18
CA LEU A 73 -5.77 -86.69 -51.80
C LEU A 73 -6.30 -85.70 -52.84
N ALA A 74 -7.24 -86.12 -53.68
CA ALA A 74 -7.90 -85.24 -54.64
C ALA A 74 -8.72 -84.13 -53.95
N GLY A 75 -9.37 -84.44 -52.83
CA GLY A 75 -10.07 -83.45 -52.00
C GLY A 75 -9.13 -82.41 -51.38
N VAL A 76 -8.05 -82.86 -50.77
CA VAL A 76 -7.01 -81.99 -50.19
C VAL A 76 -6.34 -81.15 -51.29
N GLU A 77 -6.04 -81.73 -52.44
CA GLU A 77 -5.44 -81.00 -53.57
C GLU A 77 -6.42 -79.94 -54.12
N HIS A 78 -7.72 -80.24 -54.17
CA HIS A 78 -8.74 -79.25 -54.52
C HIS A 78 -8.81 -78.11 -53.50
N ASP A 79 -8.78 -78.42 -52.20
CA ASP A 79 -8.81 -77.42 -51.14
C ASP A 79 -7.54 -76.57 -51.10
N ILE A 80 -6.35 -77.16 -51.31
CA ILE A 80 -5.09 -76.43 -51.44
C ILE A 80 -5.17 -75.47 -52.63
N ARG A 81 -5.63 -75.94 -53.81
CA ARG A 81 -5.79 -75.07 -54.99
C ARG A 81 -6.78 -73.95 -54.72
N ARG A 82 -7.87 -74.19 -53.98
CA ARG A 82 -8.84 -73.16 -53.58
C ARG A 82 -8.22 -72.13 -52.64
N LEU A 83 -7.51 -72.59 -51.61
CA LEU A 83 -6.86 -71.72 -50.62
C LEU A 83 -5.74 -70.88 -51.22
N VAL A 84 -4.92 -71.45 -52.11
CA VAL A 84 -3.86 -70.72 -52.80
C VAL A 84 -4.44 -69.61 -53.68
N ARG A 85 -5.56 -69.88 -54.39
CA ARG A 85 -6.27 -68.85 -55.17
C ARG A 85 -6.87 -67.77 -54.26
N ALA A 86 -7.57 -68.16 -53.20
CA ALA A 86 -8.13 -67.22 -52.24
C ALA A 86 -7.05 -66.37 -51.56
N GLN A 87 -5.88 -66.96 -51.26
CA GLN A 87 -4.74 -66.25 -50.68
C GLN A 87 -4.08 -65.28 -51.69
N ALA A 88 -4.00 -65.66 -52.96
CA ALA A 88 -3.52 -64.76 -54.02
C ALA A 88 -4.46 -63.56 -54.18
N GLU A 89 -5.77 -63.80 -54.24
CA GLU A 89 -6.80 -62.73 -54.31
C GLU A 89 -6.76 -61.83 -53.06
N GLN A 90 -6.64 -62.41 -51.86
CA GLN A 90 -6.53 -61.66 -50.60
C GLN A 90 -5.22 -60.84 -50.53
N ARG A 91 -4.12 -61.38 -51.05
CA ARG A 91 -2.82 -60.70 -51.09
C ARG A 91 -2.87 -59.51 -52.05
N ASP A 92 -3.46 -59.67 -53.23
CA ASP A 92 -3.63 -58.59 -54.20
C ASP A 92 -4.54 -57.49 -53.65
N ALA A 93 -5.67 -57.87 -53.02
CA ALA A 93 -6.54 -56.92 -52.34
C ALA A 93 -5.83 -56.19 -51.18
N GLY A 94 -5.01 -56.90 -50.40
CA GLY A 94 -4.20 -56.33 -49.33
C GLY A 94 -3.13 -55.36 -49.83
N GLN A 95 -2.45 -55.69 -50.94
CA GLN A 95 -1.49 -54.80 -51.57
C GLN A 95 -2.15 -53.54 -52.14
N GLN A 96 -3.32 -53.68 -52.78
CA GLN A 96 -4.08 -52.53 -53.27
C GLN A 96 -4.54 -51.62 -52.13
N ALA A 97 -5.06 -52.18 -51.03
CA ALA A 97 -5.44 -51.40 -49.85
C ALA A 97 -4.25 -50.68 -49.20
N LEU A 98 -3.07 -51.31 -49.17
CA LEU A 98 -1.83 -50.69 -48.68
C LEU A 98 -1.37 -49.52 -49.56
N LEU A 99 -1.39 -49.70 -50.89
CA LEU A 99 -1.06 -48.64 -51.84
C LEU A 99 -2.03 -47.46 -51.72
N GLU A 100 -3.32 -47.74 -51.57
CA GLU A 100 -4.35 -46.72 -51.39
C GLU A 100 -4.18 -45.99 -50.05
N ALA A 101 -3.89 -46.70 -48.96
CA ALA A 101 -3.58 -46.10 -47.67
C ALA A 101 -2.34 -45.21 -47.75
N GLN A 102 -1.28 -45.66 -48.43
CA GLN A 102 -0.05 -44.86 -48.61
C GLN A 102 -0.32 -43.58 -49.41
N ARG A 103 -1.16 -43.65 -50.45
CA ARG A 103 -1.62 -42.47 -51.20
C ARG A 103 -2.39 -41.50 -50.31
N CYS A 104 -3.38 -41.99 -49.55
CA CYS A 104 -4.17 -41.17 -48.64
C CYS A 104 -3.30 -40.51 -47.54
N ILE A 105 -2.29 -41.21 -47.02
CA ILE A 105 -1.34 -40.65 -46.06
C ILE A 105 -0.51 -39.54 -46.71
N GLY A 106 -0.06 -39.72 -47.96
CA GLY A 106 0.64 -38.69 -48.73
C GLY A 106 -0.22 -37.44 -48.95
N GLU A 107 -1.49 -37.63 -49.33
CA GLU A 107 -2.47 -36.54 -49.50
C GLU A 107 -2.74 -35.81 -48.17
N LEU A 108 -2.87 -36.55 -47.06
CA LEU A 108 -3.06 -35.96 -45.73
C LEU A 108 -1.82 -35.17 -45.29
N ALA A 109 -0.62 -35.69 -45.51
CA ALA A 109 0.62 -34.99 -45.19
C ALA A 109 0.73 -33.66 -45.96
N LEU A 110 0.33 -33.65 -47.23
CA LEU A 110 0.24 -32.42 -48.03
C LEU A 110 -0.81 -31.45 -47.46
N GLN A 111 -2.01 -31.94 -47.11
CA GLN A 111 -3.03 -31.09 -46.50
C GLN A 111 -2.58 -30.50 -45.16
N VAL A 112 -1.90 -31.27 -44.31
CA VAL A 112 -1.37 -30.80 -43.03
C VAL A 112 -0.28 -29.75 -43.27
N ALA A 113 0.60 -29.95 -44.24
CA ALA A 113 1.61 -28.95 -44.62
C ALA A 113 0.97 -27.65 -45.11
N ASP A 114 -0.09 -27.73 -45.92
CA ASP A 114 -0.85 -26.57 -46.39
C ASP A 114 -1.58 -25.85 -45.26
N ILE A 115 -2.17 -26.58 -44.31
CA ILE A 115 -2.81 -26.01 -43.13
C ILE A 115 -1.77 -25.29 -42.26
N ASN A 116 -0.61 -25.92 -42.00
CA ASN A 116 0.46 -25.28 -41.23
C ASN A 116 0.97 -24.02 -41.91
N LYS A 117 1.14 -24.03 -43.23
CA LYS A 117 1.55 -22.84 -44.00
C LYS A 117 0.50 -21.73 -43.96
N LYS A 118 -0.79 -22.08 -44.00
CA LYS A 118 -1.89 -21.11 -43.80
C LYS A 118 -1.92 -20.58 -42.38
N ALA A 119 -1.70 -21.43 -41.37
CA ALA A 119 -1.65 -21.05 -39.97
C ALA A 119 -0.48 -20.09 -39.69
N GLU A 120 0.71 -20.36 -40.23
CA GLU A 120 1.89 -19.49 -40.11
C GLU A 120 1.66 -18.11 -40.77
N ARG A 121 1.02 -18.08 -41.95
CA ARG A 121 0.60 -16.83 -42.59
C ARG A 121 -0.42 -16.07 -41.75
N SER A 122 -1.42 -16.76 -41.19
CA SER A 122 -2.41 -16.16 -40.29
C SER A 122 -1.76 -15.64 -39.01
N GLU A 123 -0.81 -16.36 -38.43
CA GLU A 123 -0.05 -15.93 -37.26
C GLU A 123 0.76 -14.67 -37.56
N SER A 124 1.48 -14.63 -38.69
CA SER A 124 2.23 -13.46 -39.11
C SER A 124 1.31 -12.25 -39.32
N MET A 125 0.15 -12.43 -39.96
CA MET A 125 -0.84 -11.38 -40.17
C MET A 125 -1.39 -10.86 -38.84
N VAL A 126 -1.72 -11.74 -37.89
CA VAL A 126 -2.20 -11.34 -36.56
C VAL A 126 -1.11 -10.62 -35.76
N ARG A 127 0.15 -11.05 -35.87
CA ARG A 127 1.28 -10.37 -35.24
C ARG A 127 1.48 -8.96 -35.77
N GLU A 128 1.30 -8.75 -37.07
CA GLU A 128 1.35 -7.44 -37.70
C GLU A 128 0.21 -6.54 -37.22
N ILE A 129 -1.04 -7.03 -37.25
CA ILE A 129 -2.22 -6.31 -36.76
C ILE A 129 -2.06 -5.91 -35.28
N THR A 130 -1.58 -6.82 -34.42
CA THR A 130 -1.39 -6.53 -33.00
C THR A 130 -0.25 -5.55 -32.74
N SER A 131 0.77 -5.52 -33.61
CA SER A 131 1.83 -4.50 -33.57
C SER A 131 1.30 -3.12 -33.94
N GLU A 132 0.50 -3.01 -35.00
CA GLU A 132 -0.15 -1.75 -35.41
C GLU A 132 -1.10 -1.21 -34.33
N ILE A 133 -1.91 -2.09 -33.72
CA ILE A 133 -2.80 -1.71 -32.61
C ILE A 133 -2.00 -1.13 -31.44
N LYS A 134 -0.88 -1.76 -31.06
CA LYS A 134 0.00 -1.21 -30.01
C LYS A 134 0.55 0.16 -30.37
N GLN A 135 0.99 0.36 -31.62
CA GLN A 135 1.46 1.67 -32.07
C GLN A 135 0.35 2.72 -32.03
N LEU A 136 -0.88 2.35 -32.43
CA LEU A 136 -2.05 3.22 -32.36
C LEU A 136 -2.40 3.58 -30.90
N ASP A 137 -2.32 2.62 -29.98
CA ASP A 137 -2.56 2.86 -28.56
C ASP A 137 -1.48 3.78 -27.95
N CYS A 138 -0.21 3.57 -28.31
CA CYS A 138 0.88 4.48 -27.94
C CYS A 138 0.64 5.89 -28.51
N ALA A 139 0.24 6.01 -29.77
CA ALA A 139 -0.07 7.30 -30.39
C ALA A 139 -1.26 7.98 -29.69
N LYS A 140 -2.33 7.24 -29.41
CA LYS A 140 -3.50 7.73 -28.66
C LYS A 140 -3.14 8.18 -27.25
N SER A 141 -2.34 7.40 -26.54
CA SER A 141 -1.85 7.75 -25.20
C SER A 141 -1.01 9.03 -25.24
N ASN A 142 -0.05 9.12 -26.17
CA ASN A 142 0.81 10.29 -26.34
C ASN A 142 0.00 11.54 -26.71
N LEU A 143 -0.97 11.41 -27.62
CA LEU A 143 -1.86 12.51 -27.98
C LEU A 143 -2.72 12.95 -26.80
N THR A 144 -3.24 12.00 -26.01
CA THR A 144 -4.04 12.31 -24.82
C THR A 144 -3.19 13.03 -23.77
N ALA A 145 -1.97 12.56 -23.52
CA ALA A 145 -1.02 13.21 -22.63
C ALA A 145 -0.66 14.64 -23.12
N ALA A 146 -0.43 14.81 -24.42
CA ALA A 146 -0.15 16.12 -25.01
C ALA A 146 -1.34 17.10 -24.90
N ILE A 147 -2.57 16.63 -25.15
CA ILE A 147 -3.79 17.44 -25.00
C ILE A 147 -3.98 17.84 -23.54
N THR A 148 -3.84 16.91 -22.59
CA THR A 148 -3.95 17.20 -21.16
C THR A 148 -2.87 18.19 -20.71
N ALA A 149 -1.62 18.00 -21.13
CA ALA A 149 -0.53 18.94 -20.84
C ALA A 149 -0.80 20.34 -21.41
N LEU A 150 -1.31 20.43 -22.64
CA LEU A 150 -1.65 21.71 -23.25
C LEU A 150 -2.81 22.41 -22.53
N ASN A 151 -3.85 21.66 -22.16
CA ASN A 151 -4.97 22.20 -21.37
C ASN A 151 -4.51 22.69 -20.00
N HIS A 152 -3.66 21.92 -19.31
CA HIS A 152 -3.08 22.33 -18.03
C HIS A 152 -2.19 23.58 -18.18
N LEU A 153 -1.42 23.69 -19.26
CA LEU A 153 -0.62 24.89 -19.55
C LEU A 153 -1.52 26.10 -19.81
N HIS A 154 -2.59 25.92 -20.58
CA HIS A 154 -3.59 26.97 -20.81
C HIS A 154 -4.24 27.43 -19.50
N MET A 155 -4.66 26.49 -18.65
CA MET A 155 -5.18 26.80 -17.32
C MET A 155 -4.15 27.52 -16.45
N LEU A 156 -2.87 27.16 -16.52
CA LEU A 156 -1.80 27.80 -15.74
C LEU A 156 -1.56 29.25 -16.21
N VAL A 157 -1.46 29.49 -17.52
CA VAL A 157 -1.24 30.84 -18.07
C VAL A 157 -2.44 31.75 -17.81
N GLY A 158 -3.67 31.28 -18.12
CA GLY A 158 -4.89 32.03 -17.83
C GLY A 158 -5.10 32.24 -16.33
N GLY A 159 -4.83 31.20 -15.54
CA GLY A 159 -4.91 31.21 -14.09
C GLY A 159 -3.97 32.22 -13.44
N VAL A 160 -2.72 32.33 -13.90
CA VAL A 160 -1.75 33.35 -13.41
C VAL A 160 -2.27 34.76 -13.68
N HIS A 161 -2.85 35.01 -14.86
CA HIS A 161 -3.40 36.33 -15.17
C HIS A 161 -4.60 36.67 -14.27
N THR A 162 -5.53 35.73 -14.10
CA THR A 162 -6.70 35.90 -13.23
C THR A 162 -6.29 36.06 -11.76
N LEU A 163 -5.36 35.23 -11.26
CA LEU A 163 -4.83 35.36 -9.89
C LEU A 163 -4.20 36.73 -9.65
N ARG A 164 -3.42 37.25 -10.61
CA ARG A 164 -2.84 38.59 -10.49
C ARG A 164 -3.91 39.67 -10.42
N ALA A 165 -4.96 39.57 -11.25
CA ALA A 165 -6.08 40.51 -11.23
C ALA A 165 -6.87 40.45 -9.90
N MET A 166 -7.18 39.25 -9.41
CA MET A 166 -7.90 39.04 -8.15
C MET A 166 -7.09 39.47 -6.91
N THR A 167 -5.76 39.28 -6.95
CA THR A 167 -4.84 39.75 -5.90
C THR A 167 -4.87 41.27 -5.82
N ALA A 168 -4.90 41.96 -6.98
CA ALA A 168 -5.00 43.41 -7.06
C ALA A 168 -6.37 43.95 -6.58
N SER A 169 -7.46 43.22 -6.86
CA SER A 169 -8.82 43.59 -6.43
C SER A 169 -9.15 43.20 -4.97
N ARG A 170 -8.24 42.51 -4.27
CA ARG A 170 -8.41 42.02 -2.88
C ARG A 170 -9.60 41.07 -2.68
N GLN A 171 -9.97 40.31 -3.71
CA GLN A 171 -11.07 39.34 -3.64
C GLN A 171 -10.60 37.99 -3.07
N TYR A 172 -10.29 37.95 -1.77
CA TYR A 172 -9.70 36.76 -1.13
C TYR A 172 -10.56 35.50 -1.27
N LYS A 173 -11.90 35.61 -1.21
CA LYS A 173 -12.82 34.47 -1.34
C LYS A 173 -12.68 33.73 -2.67
N GLU A 174 -12.50 34.46 -3.76
CA GLU A 174 -12.46 33.89 -5.12
C GLU A 174 -11.08 33.36 -5.49
N ILE A 175 -10.03 33.73 -4.75
CA ILE A 175 -8.64 33.29 -4.99
C ILE A 175 -8.41 31.85 -4.53
N VAL A 176 -9.15 31.38 -3.51
CA VAL A 176 -9.01 30.07 -2.88
C VAL A 176 -9.03 28.93 -3.91
N LEU A 177 -10.09 28.83 -4.71
CA LEU A 177 -10.27 27.72 -5.67
C LEU A 177 -9.26 27.77 -6.84
N PRO A 178 -9.06 28.91 -7.54
CA PRO A 178 -8.08 29.01 -8.62
C PRO A 178 -6.65 28.76 -8.12
N MET A 179 -6.31 29.22 -6.92
CA MET A 179 -4.98 28.99 -6.35
C MET A 179 -4.73 27.50 -6.10
N GLN A 180 -5.70 26.79 -5.52
CA GLN A 180 -5.59 25.35 -5.29
C GLN A 180 -5.48 24.57 -6.61
N ALA A 181 -6.30 24.90 -7.61
CA ALA A 181 -6.25 24.27 -8.92
C ALA A 181 -4.88 24.50 -9.60
N ILE A 182 -4.34 25.71 -9.52
CA ILE A 182 -3.03 26.04 -10.09
C ILE A 182 -1.89 25.31 -9.35
N MET A 183 -2.00 25.13 -8.04
CA MET A 183 -1.03 24.34 -7.27
C MET A 183 -1.02 22.86 -7.68
N GLU A 184 -2.19 22.25 -7.88
CA GLU A 184 -2.31 20.87 -8.36
C GLU A 184 -1.76 20.71 -9.78
N VAL A 185 -2.05 21.68 -10.65
CA VAL A 185 -1.50 21.73 -12.02
C VAL A 185 0.02 21.88 -12.00
N LEU A 186 0.57 22.73 -11.14
CA LEU A 186 2.03 22.88 -10.97
C LEU A 186 2.69 21.57 -10.49
N GLN A 187 1.99 20.77 -9.68
CA GLN A 187 2.49 19.47 -9.24
C GLN A 187 2.59 18.46 -10.41
N HIS A 188 1.60 18.44 -11.30
CA HIS A 188 1.66 17.63 -12.52
C HIS A 188 2.80 18.05 -13.47
N PHE A 189 3.23 19.31 -13.40
CA PHE A 189 4.29 19.86 -14.22
C PHE A 189 5.71 19.68 -13.64
N GLU A 190 5.86 19.03 -12.49
CA GLU A 190 7.19 18.79 -11.91
C GLU A 190 8.12 17.97 -12.80
N CYS A 191 7.56 17.11 -13.65
CA CYS A 191 8.32 16.31 -14.62
C CYS A 191 8.89 17.15 -15.79
N TYR A 192 8.41 18.37 -15.99
CA TYR A 192 8.78 19.25 -17.13
C TYR A 192 9.67 20.42 -16.71
N ARG A 193 10.40 20.29 -15.59
CA ARG A 193 11.24 21.35 -14.99
C ARG A 193 12.32 21.92 -15.92
N GLU A 194 12.72 21.19 -16.95
CA GLU A 194 13.78 21.61 -17.88
C GLU A 194 13.33 22.72 -18.84
N ILE A 195 12.02 22.93 -19.03
CA ILE A 195 11.47 23.96 -19.91
C ILE A 195 11.55 25.33 -19.22
N ARG A 196 12.28 26.28 -19.82
CA ARG A 196 12.57 27.59 -19.22
C ARG A 196 11.31 28.44 -19.06
N GLU A 197 10.41 28.41 -20.05
CA GLU A 197 9.15 29.16 -20.03
C GLU A 197 8.23 28.69 -18.91
N LEU A 198 8.19 27.38 -18.66
CA LEU A 198 7.40 26.77 -17.60
C LEU A 198 8.01 27.07 -16.21
N SER A 199 9.35 27.06 -16.10
CA SER A 199 10.02 27.53 -14.88
C SER A 199 9.69 29.00 -14.60
N ALA A 200 9.73 29.87 -15.61
CA ALA A 200 9.37 31.28 -15.45
C ALA A 200 7.92 31.46 -14.98
N LEU A 201 6.99 30.65 -15.50
CA LEU A 201 5.58 30.68 -15.09
C LEU A 201 5.38 30.19 -13.64
N ARG A 202 6.08 29.12 -13.24
CA ARG A 202 6.12 28.66 -11.84
C ARG A 202 6.68 29.74 -10.91
N ASP A 203 7.75 30.41 -11.32
CA ASP A 203 8.38 31.45 -10.52
C ASP A 203 7.44 32.66 -10.39
N GLN A 204 6.65 32.99 -11.43
CA GLN A 204 5.57 33.97 -11.35
C GLN A 204 4.46 33.57 -10.39
N VAL A 205 4.01 32.32 -10.38
CA VAL A 205 3.02 31.84 -9.39
C VAL A 205 3.58 31.95 -7.97
N THR A 206 4.85 31.57 -7.78
CA THR A 206 5.53 31.64 -6.49
C THR A 206 5.68 33.10 -6.02
N ALA A 207 5.95 34.02 -6.95
CA ALA A 207 5.99 35.45 -6.67
C ALA A 207 4.60 36.00 -6.29
N ILE A 208 3.54 35.62 -7.01
CA ILE A 208 2.16 36.01 -6.67
C ILE A 208 1.79 35.48 -5.28
N ARG A 209 2.18 34.25 -4.95
CA ARG A 209 1.97 33.65 -3.62
C ARG A 209 2.67 34.46 -2.52
N ALA A 210 3.92 34.85 -2.74
CA ALA A 210 4.68 35.65 -1.78
C ALA A 210 4.10 37.06 -1.63
N GLN A 211 3.66 37.68 -2.74
CA GLN A 211 2.98 38.97 -2.73
C GLN A 211 1.65 38.89 -1.95
N LEU A 212 0.84 37.85 -2.20
CA LEU A 212 -0.41 37.61 -1.51
C LEU A 212 -0.19 37.36 -0.01
N ALA A 213 0.84 36.59 0.36
CA ALA A 213 1.24 36.39 1.75
C ALA A 213 1.55 37.71 2.45
N ALA A 214 2.41 38.54 1.84
CA ALA A 214 2.80 39.83 2.39
C ALA A 214 1.62 40.80 2.49
N GLN A 215 0.77 40.83 1.46
CA GLN A 215 -0.42 41.66 1.41
C GLN A 215 -1.44 41.26 2.49
N ILE A 216 -1.70 39.97 2.67
CA ILE A 216 -2.57 39.49 3.75
C ILE A 216 -1.97 39.86 5.10
N LEU A 217 -0.69 39.57 5.35
CA LEU A 217 -0.02 39.94 6.62
C LEU A 217 -0.12 41.44 6.91
N GLN A 218 0.02 42.28 5.88
CA GLN A 218 -0.11 43.72 6.02
C GLN A 218 -1.56 44.15 6.29
N ASP A 219 -2.53 43.60 5.57
CA ASP A 219 -3.95 43.90 5.78
C ASP A 219 -4.39 43.49 7.20
N PHE A 220 -3.89 42.36 7.72
CA PHE A 220 -4.09 41.96 9.12
C PHE A 220 -3.45 42.96 10.08
N LYS A 221 -2.18 43.36 9.86
CA LYS A 221 -1.52 44.37 10.68
C LYS A 221 -2.32 45.66 10.72
N ASP A 222 -2.67 46.20 9.56
CA ASP A 222 -3.39 47.46 9.43
C ASP A 222 -4.78 47.39 10.09
N ALA A 223 -5.51 46.28 9.93
CA ALA A 223 -6.83 46.11 10.55
C ALA A 223 -6.77 46.09 12.09
N PHE A 224 -5.71 45.53 12.68
CA PHE A 224 -5.58 45.41 14.13
C PHE A 224 -4.82 46.59 14.76
N THR A 225 -3.93 47.28 14.04
CA THR A 225 -3.18 48.45 14.57
C THR A 225 -3.88 49.78 14.34
N ALA A 226 -4.64 49.93 13.25
CA ALA A 226 -5.26 51.22 12.91
C ALA A 226 -6.58 51.50 13.68
N GLY A 227 -6.98 50.57 14.56
CA GLY A 227 -8.34 50.55 15.12
C GLY A 227 -9.40 50.44 14.02
N SER A 228 -10.67 50.44 14.40
CA SER A 228 -11.87 50.28 13.53
C SER A 228 -12.02 51.31 12.37
N LYS A 229 -10.97 52.08 12.06
CA LYS A 229 -10.85 52.99 10.91
C LYS A 229 -10.03 52.42 9.74
N GLY A 230 -9.41 51.25 9.90
CA GLY A 230 -8.81 50.51 8.79
C GLY A 230 -9.91 49.91 7.90
N GLY A 231 -10.01 50.35 6.65
CA GLY A 231 -11.12 50.02 5.73
C GLY A 231 -11.26 48.56 5.28
N VAL A 232 -10.68 47.60 6.00
CA VAL A 232 -10.79 46.17 5.70
C VAL A 232 -11.86 45.54 6.58
N SER A 233 -12.89 44.97 5.97
CA SER A 233 -14.00 44.36 6.72
C SER A 233 -13.57 43.07 7.43
N HIS A 234 -14.17 42.79 8.58
CA HIS A 234 -14.03 41.52 9.28
C HIS A 234 -14.35 40.30 8.40
N ARG A 235 -15.26 40.45 7.45
CA ARG A 235 -15.61 39.42 6.45
C ARG A 235 -14.45 39.14 5.49
N THR A 236 -13.82 40.18 4.96
CA THR A 236 -12.67 40.05 4.06
C THR A 236 -11.45 39.44 4.76
N LEU A 237 -11.28 39.67 6.07
CA LEU A 237 -10.23 39.01 6.88
C LEU A 237 -10.52 37.52 7.08
N SER A 238 -11.78 37.15 7.36
CA SER A 238 -12.18 35.74 7.45
C SER A 238 -11.98 35.00 6.12
N GLU A 239 -12.32 35.64 5.01
CA GLU A 239 -12.05 35.12 3.66
C GLU A 239 -10.54 35.00 3.38
N ALA A 240 -9.72 35.92 3.88
CA ALA A 240 -8.27 35.85 3.80
C ALA A 240 -7.68 34.68 4.63
N CYS A 241 -8.28 34.31 5.76
CA CYS A 241 -7.88 33.11 6.51
C CYS A 241 -7.98 31.84 5.66
N GLY A 242 -9.03 31.72 4.83
CA GLY A 242 -9.19 30.60 3.90
C GLY A 242 -8.06 30.52 2.86
N VAL A 243 -7.57 31.68 2.40
CA VAL A 243 -6.42 31.77 1.50
C VAL A 243 -5.12 31.38 2.23
N VAL A 244 -4.95 31.81 3.49
CA VAL A 244 -3.76 31.47 4.31
C VAL A 244 -3.64 29.97 4.56
N ASP A 245 -4.76 29.25 4.68
CA ASP A 245 -4.75 27.79 4.84
C ASP A 245 -4.28 27.05 3.59
N ILE A 246 -4.47 27.62 2.40
CA ILE A 246 -3.98 27.06 1.12
C ILE A 246 -2.53 27.48 0.85
N LEU A 247 -2.13 28.63 1.41
CA LEU A 247 -0.77 29.14 1.32
C LEU A 247 0.22 28.28 2.12
N GLU A 248 1.50 28.65 2.07
CA GLU A 248 2.51 27.92 2.83
C GLU A 248 2.25 27.95 4.35
N PRO A 249 2.44 26.83 5.06
CA PRO A 249 2.25 26.75 6.51
C PRO A 249 3.17 27.70 7.29
N ARG A 250 4.27 28.15 6.66
CA ARG A 250 5.19 29.17 7.22
C ARG A 250 4.50 30.52 7.40
N VAL A 251 3.73 30.98 6.40
CA VAL A 251 3.03 32.27 6.45
C VAL A 251 1.98 32.25 7.55
N LYS A 252 1.26 31.13 7.70
CA LYS A 252 0.34 30.91 8.81
C LYS A 252 1.05 30.98 10.16
N ALA A 253 2.20 30.31 10.31
CA ALA A 253 2.97 30.35 11.55
C ALA A 253 3.46 31.76 11.89
N ASP A 254 3.93 32.53 10.90
CA ASP A 254 4.38 33.90 11.08
C ASP A 254 3.24 34.86 11.45
N LEU A 255 2.07 34.73 10.79
CA LEU A 255 0.85 35.48 11.13
C LEU A 255 0.41 35.17 12.56
N LEU A 256 0.31 33.88 12.92
CA LEU A 256 -0.08 33.45 14.25
C LEU A 256 0.90 33.94 15.32
N LYS A 257 2.21 33.84 15.08
CA LYS A 257 3.23 34.32 16.00
C LYS A 257 3.12 35.84 16.22
N TRP A 258 3.00 36.61 15.14
CA TRP A 258 2.81 38.05 15.25
C TRP A 258 1.52 38.41 16.00
N PHE A 259 0.42 37.74 15.67
CA PHE A 259 -0.89 38.00 16.29
C PHE A 259 -0.89 37.65 17.78
N ILE A 260 -0.33 36.50 18.18
CA ILE A 260 -0.25 36.10 19.58
C ILE A 260 0.64 37.08 20.37
N ASN A 261 1.78 37.50 19.80
CA ASN A 261 2.65 38.50 20.42
C ASN A 261 1.93 39.83 20.62
N MET A 262 1.14 40.28 19.63
CA MET A 262 0.33 41.49 19.73
C MET A 262 -0.69 41.40 20.87
N GLN A 263 -1.41 40.26 20.98
CA GLN A 263 -2.40 40.05 22.04
C GLN A 263 -1.77 39.96 23.44
N LEU A 264 -0.58 39.37 23.55
CA LEU A 264 0.15 39.23 24.82
C LEU A 264 1.01 40.46 25.17
N GLN A 265 1.09 41.47 24.29
CA GLN A 265 1.85 42.69 24.55
C GLN A 265 1.29 43.45 25.77
N GLU A 266 -0.04 43.52 25.91
CA GLU A 266 -0.67 44.11 27.09
C GLU A 266 -0.28 43.37 28.38
N TYR A 267 -0.20 42.04 28.32
CA TYR A 267 0.24 41.23 29.46
C TYR A 267 1.70 41.50 29.83
N GLU A 268 2.59 41.59 28.85
CA GLU A 268 4.01 41.89 29.07
C GLU A 268 4.19 43.25 29.76
N HIS A 269 3.43 44.26 29.34
CA HIS A 269 3.45 45.57 29.99
C HIS A 269 2.84 45.54 31.41
N LEU A 270 1.72 44.84 31.63
CA LEU A 270 1.04 44.77 32.93
C LEU A 270 1.79 43.95 33.99
N PHE A 271 2.66 43.04 33.59
CA PHE A 271 3.38 42.14 34.51
C PHE A 271 4.90 42.19 34.35
N SER A 272 5.41 43.32 33.86
CA SER A 272 6.83 43.63 33.83
C SER A 272 7.44 43.59 35.24
N GLY A 273 8.72 43.22 35.34
CA GLY A 273 9.40 42.99 36.63
C GLY A 273 9.53 44.22 37.54
N GLU A 274 9.26 45.41 37.00
CA GLU A 274 9.21 46.67 37.76
C GLU A 274 7.91 46.85 38.56
N GLN A 275 6.85 46.11 38.23
CA GLN A 275 5.55 46.26 38.88
C GLN A 275 5.38 45.30 40.06
N GLU A 276 4.83 45.79 41.18
CA GLU A 276 4.58 44.98 42.38
C GLU A 276 3.59 43.83 42.14
N TYR A 277 2.65 44.01 41.21
CA TYR A 277 1.69 42.96 40.82
C TYR A 277 2.31 41.82 40.01
N ALA A 278 3.58 41.96 39.58
CA ALA A 278 4.31 40.90 38.92
C ALA A 278 4.80 39.83 39.90
N TRP A 279 4.86 40.13 41.21
CA TRP A 279 5.39 39.22 42.22
C TRP A 279 4.56 37.93 42.38
N VAL A 280 5.23 36.88 42.87
CA VAL A 280 4.69 35.50 42.99
C VAL A 280 3.45 35.44 43.91
N SER A 281 3.28 36.39 44.83
CA SER A 281 2.07 36.54 45.65
C SER A 281 0.80 36.80 44.85
N HIS A 282 0.92 37.38 43.66
CA HIS A 282 -0.20 37.78 42.81
C HIS A 282 -0.33 36.93 41.54
N VAL A 283 0.21 35.72 41.56
CA VAL A 283 0.11 34.75 40.45
C VAL A 283 -1.34 34.50 40.01
N GLU A 284 -2.31 34.55 40.94
CA GLU A 284 -3.74 34.47 40.60
C GLU A 284 -4.22 35.58 39.65
N ARG A 285 -3.64 36.79 39.74
CA ARG A 285 -3.99 37.90 38.85
C ARG A 285 -3.55 37.65 37.42
N ARG A 286 -2.39 37.01 37.23
CA ARG A 286 -1.91 36.59 35.90
C ARG A 286 -2.90 35.60 35.27
N TYR A 287 -3.36 34.62 36.03
CA TYR A 287 -4.34 33.63 35.56
C TYR A 287 -5.73 34.22 35.32
N ALA A 288 -6.17 35.13 36.19
CA ALA A 288 -7.44 35.83 36.02
C ALA A 288 -7.42 36.76 34.79
N TRP A 289 -6.26 37.35 34.47
CA TRP A 289 -6.06 38.11 33.25
C TRP A 289 -6.24 37.22 32.02
N LEU A 290 -5.57 36.06 31.94
CA LEU A 290 -5.73 35.14 30.81
C LEU A 290 -7.18 34.69 30.64
N LYS A 291 -7.87 34.33 31.73
CA LYS A 291 -9.28 33.93 31.67
C LYS A 291 -10.17 35.01 31.07
N ARG A 292 -10.01 36.27 31.51
CA ARG A 292 -10.76 37.41 30.98
C ARG A 292 -10.40 37.69 29.52
N HIS A 293 -9.12 37.61 29.18
CA HIS A 293 -8.64 37.84 27.82
C HIS A 293 -9.16 36.77 26.85
N LEU A 294 -9.13 35.49 27.22
CA LEU A 294 -9.66 34.39 26.41
C LEU A 294 -11.18 34.52 26.19
N LEU A 295 -11.95 34.92 27.21
CA LEU A 295 -13.38 35.20 27.06
C LEU A 295 -13.65 36.36 26.09
N ALA A 296 -12.96 37.48 26.28
CA ALA A 296 -13.09 38.64 25.39
C ALA A 296 -12.65 38.33 23.94
N PHE A 297 -11.62 37.50 23.78
CA PHE A 297 -11.17 37.01 22.48
C PHE A 297 -12.20 36.10 21.81
N GLU A 298 -12.81 35.18 22.57
CA GLU A 298 -13.85 34.28 22.07
C GLU A 298 -15.11 35.03 21.63
N ASP A 299 -15.52 36.06 22.38
CA ASP A 299 -16.70 36.85 22.05
C ASP A 299 -16.53 37.75 20.81
N SER A 300 -15.31 38.23 20.54
CA SER A 300 -15.07 39.27 19.52
C SER A 300 -14.33 38.78 18.27
N LEU A 301 -13.37 37.87 18.42
CA LEU A 301 -12.41 37.52 17.36
C LEU A 301 -12.50 36.05 16.95
N ALA A 302 -13.14 35.16 17.74
CA ALA A 302 -13.28 33.76 17.35
C ALA A 302 -14.08 33.55 16.07
N ALA A 303 -15.01 34.46 15.73
CA ALA A 303 -15.77 34.39 14.48
C ALA A 303 -14.94 34.72 13.23
N LEU A 304 -13.75 35.34 13.38
CA LEU A 304 -12.89 35.72 12.25
C LEU A 304 -11.97 34.59 11.79
N PHE A 305 -11.53 33.76 12.74
CA PHE A 305 -10.53 32.74 12.50
C PHE A 305 -11.18 31.35 12.41
N PRO A 306 -10.71 30.47 11.50
CA PRO A 306 -11.17 29.09 11.45
C PRO A 306 -10.91 28.36 12.78
N HIS A 307 -11.89 27.59 13.25
CA HIS A 307 -11.76 26.77 14.46
C HIS A 307 -10.57 25.78 14.39
N SER A 308 -10.17 25.38 13.18
CA SER A 308 -9.01 24.51 12.93
C SER A 308 -7.68 25.12 13.37
N TRP A 309 -7.58 26.45 13.55
CA TRP A 309 -6.34 27.11 13.95
C TRP A 309 -6.07 27.03 15.45
N ARG A 310 -7.10 26.68 16.26
CA ARG A 310 -7.01 26.54 17.72
C ARG A 310 -6.25 27.69 18.38
N LEU A 311 -6.59 28.92 18.00
CA LEU A 311 -5.89 30.12 18.47
C LEU A 311 -5.93 30.28 19.99
N SER A 312 -7.06 29.97 20.64
CA SER A 312 -7.19 29.99 22.10
C SER A 312 -6.19 29.06 22.79
N GLU A 313 -5.95 27.88 22.22
CA GLU A 313 -4.95 26.93 22.67
C GLU A 313 -3.53 27.52 22.52
N ARG A 314 -3.22 28.07 21.36
CA ARG A 314 -1.89 28.66 21.06
C ARG A 314 -1.58 29.88 21.93
N ILE A 315 -2.56 30.75 22.15
CA ILE A 315 -2.44 31.92 23.06
C ILE A 315 -2.16 31.44 24.48
N ALA A 316 -2.90 30.44 24.97
CA ALA A 316 -2.70 29.88 26.30
C ALA A 316 -1.31 29.22 26.44
N GLN A 317 -0.83 28.49 25.44
CA GLN A 317 0.52 27.91 25.44
C GLN A 317 1.61 29.00 25.51
N GLN A 318 1.52 30.03 24.66
CA GLN A 318 2.49 31.13 24.67
C GLN A 318 2.44 31.92 25.98
N PHE A 319 1.24 32.17 26.52
CA PHE A 319 1.09 32.77 27.85
C PHE A 319 1.76 31.94 28.94
N CYS A 320 1.61 30.61 28.92
CA CYS A 320 2.25 29.72 29.90
C CYS A 320 3.78 29.81 29.81
N GLN A 321 4.33 29.79 28.59
CA GLN A 321 5.78 29.94 28.36
C GLN A 321 6.31 31.29 28.84
N MET A 322 5.65 32.40 28.47
CA MET A 322 6.01 33.74 28.93
C MET A 322 5.93 33.85 30.46
N THR A 323 4.88 33.29 31.06
CA THR A 323 4.67 33.32 32.52
C THR A 323 5.72 32.50 33.25
N CYS A 324 6.06 31.31 32.74
CA CYS A 324 7.12 30.46 33.27
C CYS A 324 8.47 31.19 33.27
N SER A 325 8.85 31.80 32.14
CA SER A 325 10.08 32.59 32.03
C SER A 325 10.08 33.82 32.94
N ALA A 326 8.97 34.55 33.01
CA ALA A 326 8.84 35.75 33.84
C ALA A 326 8.89 35.41 35.34
N LEU A 327 8.17 34.38 35.78
CA LEU A 327 8.21 33.91 37.17
C LEU A 327 9.59 33.34 37.52
N GLY A 328 10.21 32.57 36.63
CA GLY A 328 11.58 32.08 36.82
C GLY A 328 12.60 33.20 37.01
N ALA A 329 12.52 34.25 36.20
CA ALA A 329 13.38 35.44 36.33
C ALA A 329 13.15 36.20 37.65
N LEU A 330 11.88 36.36 38.06
CA LEU A 330 11.51 37.02 39.32
C LEU A 330 11.96 36.22 40.55
N LEU A 331 11.76 34.91 40.54
CA LEU A 331 12.21 34.00 41.60
C LEU A 331 13.74 34.02 41.73
N ALA A 332 14.46 34.12 40.61
CA ALA A 332 15.91 34.22 40.61
C ALA A 332 16.41 35.56 41.17
N ALA A 333 15.76 36.66 40.78
CA ALA A 333 16.13 38.01 41.21
C ALA A 333 15.87 38.28 42.70
N ARG A 334 14.80 37.71 43.26
CA ARG A 334 14.37 37.95 44.66
C ARG A 334 14.35 36.67 45.50
N ARG A 335 15.41 35.86 45.38
CA ARG A 335 15.53 34.58 46.10
C ARG A 335 15.45 34.72 47.63
N GLY A 336 15.88 35.86 48.18
CA GLY A 336 15.88 36.12 49.63
C GLY A 336 14.50 36.45 50.22
N GLU A 337 13.53 36.80 49.40
CA GLU A 337 12.16 37.14 49.83
C GLU A 337 11.19 35.94 49.72
N LEU A 338 11.72 34.74 49.45
CA LEU A 338 10.94 33.54 49.23
C LEU A 338 10.59 32.86 50.55
N ASP A 339 9.31 32.95 50.93
CA ASP A 339 8.72 32.13 52.00
C ASP A 339 8.21 30.79 51.42
N VAL A 340 8.43 29.71 52.16
CA VAL A 340 7.96 28.35 51.87
C VAL A 340 6.44 28.31 51.71
N LYS A 341 5.72 29.06 52.54
CA LYS A 341 4.24 29.15 52.44
C LYS A 341 3.80 29.85 51.16
N LEU A 342 4.52 30.90 50.77
CA LEU A 342 4.26 31.65 49.55
C LEU A 342 4.55 30.78 48.30
N LEU A 343 5.64 30.01 48.34
CA LEU A 343 6.01 29.07 47.28
C LEU A 343 4.96 27.96 47.13
N LEU A 344 4.54 27.33 48.22
CA LEU A 344 3.52 26.28 48.20
C LEU A 344 2.16 26.81 47.72
N TYR A 345 1.78 28.02 48.15
CA TYR A 345 0.59 28.71 47.65
C TYR A 345 0.67 28.93 46.13
N ALA A 346 1.79 29.44 45.63
CA ALA A 346 1.97 29.69 44.19
C ALA A 346 1.97 28.38 43.38
N ILE A 347 2.63 27.32 43.85
CA ILE A 347 2.63 26.00 43.20
C ILE A 347 1.22 25.43 43.14
N GLN A 348 0.49 25.44 44.26
CA GLN A 348 -0.89 24.92 44.30
C GLN A 348 -1.81 25.65 43.34
N LYS A 349 -1.69 26.99 43.26
CA LYS A 349 -2.50 27.81 42.36
C LYS A 349 -2.10 27.62 40.89
N THR A 350 -0.81 27.46 40.61
CA THR A 350 -0.29 27.14 39.28
C THR A 350 -0.81 25.78 38.80
N TYR A 351 -0.71 24.76 39.64
CA TYR A 351 -1.18 23.41 39.34
C TYR A 351 -2.69 23.37 39.07
N ASN A 352 -3.50 24.02 39.93
CA ASN A 352 -4.95 24.12 39.72
C ASN A 352 -5.31 24.82 38.41
N PHE A 353 -4.51 25.81 38.01
CA PHE A 353 -4.69 26.52 36.74
C PHE A 353 -4.30 25.66 35.53
N GLU A 354 -3.16 24.98 35.57
CA GLU A 354 -2.73 24.04 34.52
C GLU A 354 -3.75 22.91 34.33
N LEU A 355 -4.30 22.39 35.42
CA LEU A 355 -5.37 21.39 35.38
C LEU A 355 -6.65 21.93 34.72
N LEU A 356 -6.99 23.20 34.97
CA LEU A 356 -8.12 23.87 34.32
C LEU A 356 -7.88 24.02 32.81
N LEU A 357 -6.69 24.45 32.40
CA LEU A 357 -6.32 24.54 30.98
C LEU A 357 -6.36 23.16 30.31
N HIS A 358 -5.83 22.14 30.99
CA HIS A 358 -5.90 20.77 30.51
C HIS A 358 -7.36 20.34 30.27
N LYS A 359 -8.23 20.43 31.29
CA LYS A 359 -9.65 20.08 31.16
C LYS A 359 -10.35 20.83 30.03
N ARG A 360 -10.04 22.12 29.85
CA ARG A 360 -10.66 22.97 28.82
C ARG A 360 -10.21 22.62 27.40
N PHE A 361 -8.91 22.35 27.19
CA PHE A 361 -8.34 22.15 25.85
C PHE A 361 -8.21 20.67 25.45
N THR A 362 -8.22 19.73 26.39
CA THR A 362 -8.24 18.29 26.10
C THR A 362 -9.63 17.66 26.28
N GLY A 363 -10.55 18.34 26.97
CA GLY A 363 -11.84 17.79 27.38
C GLY A 363 -13.07 18.36 26.67
N THR A 364 -12.95 19.19 25.63
CA THR A 364 -14.14 19.71 24.94
C THR A 364 -13.88 20.08 23.47
N ASP A 365 -13.86 19.06 22.61
CA ASP A 365 -14.47 19.16 21.28
C ASP A 365 -15.53 18.05 21.23
N LEU A 366 -16.81 18.44 21.08
CA LEU A 366 -18.05 17.63 20.98
C LEU A 366 -18.83 17.38 22.30
N GLY A 367 -19.65 18.37 22.67
CA GLY A 367 -21.02 18.21 23.17
C GLY A 367 -21.29 17.35 24.41
N ALA A 368 -21.47 17.99 25.57
CA ALA A 368 -22.48 17.58 26.56
C ALA A 368 -22.83 18.76 27.49
N GLU A 369 -24.13 18.89 27.73
CA GLU A 369 -24.86 19.82 28.60
C GLU A 369 -24.27 20.02 30.02
N PRO A 370 -24.58 21.16 30.68
CA PRO A 370 -24.06 21.49 32.00
C PRO A 370 -24.72 20.63 33.07
N LEU A 371 -23.91 20.02 33.95
CA LEU A 371 -24.41 19.43 35.19
C LEU A 371 -23.91 20.23 36.39
N ASP A 372 -24.87 20.41 37.28
CA ASP A 372 -24.94 21.36 38.37
C ASP A 372 -23.86 21.23 39.45
N VAL A 373 -23.71 22.36 40.12
CA VAL A 373 -22.98 22.63 41.36
C VAL A 373 -23.37 21.66 42.48
N ALA A 374 -22.39 20.99 43.10
CA ALA A 374 -22.53 20.50 44.47
C ALA A 374 -21.16 20.45 45.18
N GLU A 375 -20.97 21.38 46.12
CA GLU A 375 -19.97 21.31 47.18
C GLU A 375 -20.31 20.19 48.18
N ASN A 376 -19.36 19.29 48.50
CA ASN A 376 -18.78 19.18 49.86
C ASN A 376 -17.94 17.90 50.08
N LYS A 377 -16.70 18.19 50.52
CA LYS A 377 -15.86 17.52 51.54
C LYS A 377 -15.19 16.15 51.30
N PRO A 378 -14.03 15.96 51.97
CA PRO A 378 -12.98 15.02 51.58
C PRO A 378 -13.06 13.72 52.39
N ASP A 379 -12.51 12.64 51.84
CA ASP A 379 -11.99 11.58 52.69
C ASP A 379 -10.72 10.95 52.13
N THR A 380 -9.85 10.67 53.09
CA THR A 380 -8.47 10.23 52.95
C THR A 380 -8.47 8.71 52.86
N GLN A 381 -7.78 8.13 51.88
CA GLN A 381 -7.14 6.82 52.10
C GLN A 381 -6.04 6.55 51.08
N THR A 382 -4.84 6.59 51.63
CA THR A 382 -3.56 6.13 51.09
C THR A 382 -3.59 4.61 50.95
N GLU A 383 -3.27 4.07 49.78
CA GLU A 383 -2.71 2.72 49.66
C GLU A 383 -1.48 2.78 48.75
N LEU A 384 -0.35 2.46 49.38
CA LEU A 384 0.96 2.23 48.78
C LEU A 384 0.99 0.80 48.21
N GLY A 385 1.49 0.65 46.98
CA GLY A 385 1.89 -0.63 46.40
C GLY A 385 3.25 -0.49 45.74
N ASP A 386 4.27 -1.04 46.41
CA ASP A 386 5.68 -1.11 46.01
C ASP A 386 5.97 -2.32 45.09
N GLY A 387 7.06 -2.25 44.31
CA GLY A 387 7.71 -3.46 43.76
C GLY A 387 8.25 -3.43 42.32
N GLY A 388 9.41 -2.80 42.10
CA GLY A 388 10.64 -3.48 41.60
C GLY A 388 10.89 -3.82 40.11
N GLN A 389 11.90 -3.13 39.55
CA GLN A 389 13.02 -3.57 38.67
C GLN A 389 12.88 -3.69 37.13
N GLY A 390 13.56 -2.76 36.44
CA GLY A 390 14.81 -3.04 35.70
C GLY A 390 14.75 -3.48 34.23
N GLY A 391 15.08 -2.57 33.30
CA GLY A 391 15.44 -2.92 31.92
C GLY A 391 15.69 -1.70 31.02
N ALA A 392 16.92 -1.54 30.55
CA ALA A 392 17.37 -0.41 29.72
C ALA A 392 16.80 -0.45 28.29
N GLY A 393 16.45 0.70 27.74
CA GLY A 393 16.10 0.87 26.32
C GLY A 393 15.34 2.17 26.05
N GLY A 394 15.95 3.10 25.29
CA GLY A 394 15.41 4.44 25.04
C GLY A 394 14.06 4.46 24.31
N GLY A 395 13.16 5.31 24.83
CA GLY A 395 11.88 5.70 24.24
C GLY A 395 11.21 6.73 25.16
N PRO A 396 10.52 7.76 24.62
CA PRO A 396 9.97 8.85 25.42
C PRO A 396 8.88 8.33 26.35
N GLY A 397 8.94 8.69 27.63
CA GLY A 397 8.05 8.23 28.70
C GLY A 397 6.57 8.61 28.51
N PRO A 398 5.67 7.98 29.29
CA PRO A 398 4.23 8.00 29.09
C PRO A 398 3.70 9.43 29.24
N ALA A 399 2.76 9.80 28.37
CA ALA A 399 2.19 11.13 28.23
C ALA A 399 1.76 11.76 29.57
N GLY A 400 2.64 12.56 30.17
CA GLY A 400 2.22 13.64 31.03
C GLY A 400 1.33 14.57 30.22
N SER A 401 0.17 14.92 30.76
CA SER A 401 -0.75 15.90 30.18
C SER A 401 0.01 17.10 29.61
N ALA A 402 -0.19 17.42 28.32
CA ALA A 402 0.58 18.42 27.57
C ALA A 402 0.59 19.85 28.17
N TRP A 403 -0.22 20.10 29.20
CA TRP A 403 -0.40 21.36 29.88
C TRP A 403 0.17 21.42 31.30
N VAL A 404 0.31 20.27 31.97
CA VAL A 404 0.80 20.20 33.35
C VAL A 404 2.32 20.23 33.32
N GLY A 405 2.91 21.15 34.08
CA GLY A 405 4.35 21.39 34.13
C GLY A 405 4.84 22.50 33.18
N LEU A 406 3.99 23.11 32.36
CA LEU A 406 4.40 24.21 31.46
C LEU A 406 4.82 25.48 32.22
N ILE A 407 4.12 25.80 33.31
CA ILE A 407 4.46 26.88 34.24
C ILE A 407 5.13 26.29 35.48
N GLY A 408 4.67 25.13 35.95
CA GLY A 408 5.19 24.43 37.12
C GLY A 408 6.70 24.23 37.13
N ALA A 409 7.32 24.02 35.96
CA ALA A 409 8.77 23.84 35.80
C ALA A 409 9.60 25.01 36.38
N CYS A 410 9.08 26.26 36.41
CA CYS A 410 9.84 27.38 36.96
C CYS A 410 10.07 27.30 38.49
N PHE A 411 9.27 26.49 39.20
CA PHE A 411 9.36 26.33 40.65
C PHE A 411 10.29 25.19 41.07
N GLU A 412 10.61 24.24 40.17
CA GLU A 412 11.43 23.05 40.46
C GLU A 412 12.79 23.37 41.13
N PRO A 413 13.58 24.36 40.67
CA PRO A 413 14.87 24.68 41.30
C PRO A 413 14.75 25.15 42.75
N TYR A 414 13.58 25.69 43.12
CA TYR A 414 13.30 26.27 44.43
C TYR A 414 12.63 25.28 45.39
N LEU A 415 12.25 24.08 44.92
CA LEU A 415 11.74 23.00 45.78
C LEU A 415 12.78 22.51 46.79
N SER A 416 14.07 22.70 46.52
CA SER A 416 15.14 22.43 47.49
C SER A 416 14.99 23.25 48.80
N LEU A 417 14.47 24.49 48.71
CA LEU A 417 14.16 25.32 49.87
C LEU A 417 13.00 24.72 50.67
N TYR A 418 11.99 24.18 49.99
CA TYR A 418 10.88 23.47 50.62
C TYR A 418 11.36 22.20 51.34
N VAL A 419 12.18 21.37 50.69
CA VAL A 419 12.77 20.15 51.29
C VAL A 419 13.58 20.50 52.55
N SER A 420 14.46 21.50 52.46
CA SER A 420 15.27 21.92 53.62
C SER A 420 14.43 22.45 54.79
N SER A 421 13.29 23.09 54.51
CA SER A 421 12.37 23.56 55.54
C SER A 421 11.54 22.44 56.17
N LEU A 422 11.20 21.41 55.40
CA LEU A 422 10.54 20.21 55.91
C LEU A 422 11.49 19.43 56.82
N ASP A 423 12.75 19.26 56.41
CA ASP A 423 13.77 18.59 57.22
C ASP A 423 14.01 19.33 58.54
N ALA A 424 14.07 20.67 58.50
CA ALA A 424 14.21 21.49 59.70
C ALA A 424 12.99 21.37 60.63
N ASN A 425 11.77 21.40 60.09
CA ASN A 425 10.54 21.26 60.87
C ASN A 425 10.39 19.84 61.45
N LEU A 426 10.71 18.80 60.69
CA LEU A 426 10.73 17.41 61.17
C LEU A 426 11.79 17.21 62.26
N SER A 427 12.97 17.83 62.11
CA SER A 427 14.00 17.82 63.14
C SER A 427 13.53 18.51 64.42
N GLU A 428 12.86 19.66 64.33
CA GLU A 428 12.28 20.35 65.48
C GLU A 428 11.16 19.53 66.15
N LEU A 429 10.33 18.86 65.37
CA LEU A 429 9.27 17.98 65.87
C LEU A 429 9.86 16.74 66.55
N MET A 430 10.92 16.15 65.99
CA MET A 430 11.68 15.06 66.60
C MET A 430 12.35 15.49 67.89
N GLU A 431 12.99 16.66 67.93
CA GLU A 431 13.60 17.20 69.15
C GLU A 431 12.55 17.45 70.24
N ARG A 432 11.37 17.97 69.89
CA ARG A 432 10.25 18.11 70.82
C ARG A 432 9.72 16.76 71.30
N PHE A 433 9.64 15.76 70.43
CA PHE A 433 9.26 14.39 70.83
C PHE A 433 10.28 13.76 71.77
N ILE A 434 11.57 13.96 71.52
CA ILE A 434 12.65 13.48 72.41
C ILE A 434 12.56 14.19 73.77
N GLN A 435 12.32 15.50 73.80
CA GLN A 435 12.13 16.26 75.06
C GLN A 435 10.89 15.83 75.87
N VAL A 436 9.85 15.33 75.20
CA VAL A 436 8.64 14.80 75.86
C VAL A 436 8.82 13.35 76.32
N LEU A 437 9.76 12.61 75.75
CA LEU A 437 10.13 11.24 76.16
C LEU A 437 11.17 11.21 77.30
N ASP A 438 11.99 12.27 77.42
CA ASP A 438 12.95 12.46 78.52
C ASP A 438 12.34 13.16 79.76
N MET A 439 11.05 13.50 79.73
CA MET A 439 10.23 13.90 80.89
C MET A 439 9.26 12.79 81.28
#